data_AF-A0A1Y3NV97-F1
#
_entry.id   AF-A0A1Y3NV97-F1
#
_cell.length_a   1.000
_cell.length_b   1.000
_cell.length_c   1.000
_cell.angle_alpha   90.00
_cell.angle_beta   90.00
_cell.angle_gamma   90.00
#
_symmetry.space_group_name_H-M   'P 1'
#
loop_
_entity.id
_entity.type
_entity.pdbx_description
1 polymer ?
#
loop_
_entity_poly.entity_id
_entity_poly.type
_entity_poly.pdbx_seq_one_letter_code
_entity_poly.pdbx_strand_id
1 'polypeptide(L)'
;KGIVMCTGDYHFSYARSVIDTLRNILNCTLPIEIFYIGDDDLSLENRHILSDFSNIFFTDISTFFDNNIVNLSGWAIKPFAILGSRFEEIILMDADVIFVRNPIELFDEPGYIRTGTLFYKDRTTEPNIYSLKWLKGWMNDPLPETEKLRFWNGETYHEMESGTVVIHKTKTILGLLNTCKLNEYNYRHHVVYKRVHGDKETFWMGFDMARQHY
;
A
#
# COMPACT_ATOMS: atom_id res chain seq x y z
N LYS A 1 -1.62 -14.97 -5.89
CA LYS A 1 -0.94 -14.59 -4.63
C LYS A 1 0.49 -14.16 -4.92
N GLY A 2 0.93 -13.02 -4.42
CA GLY A 2 2.31 -12.58 -4.51
C GLY A 2 2.58 -11.37 -3.63
N ILE A 3 3.84 -11.00 -3.51
CA ILE A 3 4.29 -9.84 -2.76
C ILE A 3 4.56 -8.71 -3.77
N VAL A 4 4.10 -7.50 -3.44
CA VAL A 4 4.41 -6.29 -4.19
C VAL A 4 5.31 -5.42 -3.33
N MET A 5 6.43 -4.99 -3.88
CA MET A 5 7.37 -4.10 -3.20
C MET A 5 7.66 -2.90 -4.09
N CYS A 6 7.59 -1.70 -3.53
CA CYS A 6 8.01 -0.49 -4.23
C CYS A 6 9.38 -0.09 -3.70
N THR A 7 10.40 -0.02 -4.56
CA THR A 7 11.75 0.31 -4.11
C THR A 7 12.56 0.96 -5.22
N GLY A 8 13.56 1.72 -4.79
CA GLY A 8 14.58 2.34 -5.63
C GLY A 8 15.95 2.19 -4.97
N ASP A 9 16.98 2.71 -5.61
CA ASP A 9 18.38 2.61 -5.20
C ASP A 9 18.62 3.10 -3.77
N TYR A 10 17.87 4.12 -3.33
CA TYR A 10 17.96 4.66 -1.97
C TYR A 10 17.58 3.62 -0.89
N HIS A 11 16.65 2.72 -1.18
CA HIS A 11 16.17 1.68 -0.25
C HIS A 11 16.67 0.27 -0.62
N PHE A 12 17.57 0.16 -1.59
CA PHE A 12 18.04 -1.12 -2.13
C PHE A 12 18.60 -2.07 -1.07
N SER A 13 19.40 -1.55 -0.13
CA SER A 13 20.01 -2.38 0.93
C SER A 13 18.95 -3.04 1.82
N TYR A 14 17.88 -2.31 2.15
CA TYR A 14 16.74 -2.85 2.90
C TYR A 14 15.97 -3.88 2.08
N ALA A 15 15.63 -3.56 0.83
CA ALA A 15 14.94 -4.47 -0.09
C ALA A 15 15.70 -5.79 -0.26
N ARG A 16 17.01 -5.73 -0.51
CA ARG A 16 17.88 -6.91 -0.60
C ARG A 16 17.85 -7.72 0.70
N SER A 17 18.00 -7.07 1.85
CA SER A 17 18.04 -7.75 3.15
C SER A 17 16.72 -8.46 3.48
N VAL A 18 15.58 -7.85 3.17
CA VAL A 18 14.29 -8.47 3.44
C VAL A 18 13.98 -9.59 2.46
N ILE A 19 14.35 -9.45 1.18
CA ILE A 19 14.20 -10.53 0.19
C ILE A 19 15.06 -11.74 0.58
N ASP A 20 16.30 -11.52 1.04
CA ASP A 20 17.16 -12.56 1.57
C ASP A 20 16.51 -13.28 2.76
N THR A 21 15.98 -12.52 3.71
CA THR A 21 15.26 -13.08 4.88
C THR A 21 14.05 -13.91 4.46
N LEU A 22 13.23 -13.40 3.52
CA LEU A 22 12.07 -14.10 3.00
C LEU A 22 12.46 -15.43 2.35
N ARG A 23 13.51 -15.46 1.54
CA ARG A 23 13.93 -16.65 0.80
C ARG A 23 14.69 -17.65 1.66
N ASN A 24 15.65 -17.19 2.46
CA ASN A 24 16.63 -18.05 3.09
C ASN A 24 16.35 -18.35 4.57
N ILE A 25 15.54 -17.53 5.25
CA ILE A 25 15.17 -17.74 6.66
C ILE A 25 13.73 -18.23 6.78
N LEU A 26 12.79 -17.53 6.15
CA LEU A 26 11.36 -17.82 6.24
C LEU A 26 10.87 -18.85 5.22
N ASN A 27 11.73 -19.23 4.27
CA ASN A 27 11.41 -20.16 3.18
C ASN A 27 10.12 -19.76 2.42
N CYS A 28 9.89 -18.46 2.25
CA CYS A 28 8.74 -17.93 1.52
C CYS A 28 8.93 -18.14 0.03
N THR A 29 7.98 -18.83 -0.60
CA THR A 29 7.98 -19.16 -2.03
C THR A 29 7.15 -18.22 -2.87
N LEU A 30 6.43 -17.27 -2.25
CA LEU A 30 5.60 -16.30 -2.96
C LEU A 30 6.47 -15.50 -3.95
N PRO A 31 6.01 -15.32 -5.20
CA PRO A 31 6.69 -14.45 -6.14
C PRO A 31 6.66 -13.00 -5.62
N ILE A 32 7.74 -12.27 -5.85
CA ILE A 32 7.87 -10.85 -5.49
C ILE A 32 7.93 -10.05 -6.77
N GLU A 33 7.05 -9.06 -6.90
CA GLU A 33 7.08 -8.09 -7.98
C GLU A 33 7.54 -6.73 -7.44
N ILE A 34 8.68 -6.28 -7.95
CA ILE A 34 9.33 -5.04 -7.57
C ILE A 34 8.93 -3.95 -8.55
N PHE A 35 8.27 -2.92 -8.04
CA PHE A 35 7.86 -1.73 -8.77
C PHE A 35 8.86 -0.59 -8.53
N TYR A 36 9.23 0.08 -9.62
CA TYR A 36 10.15 1.22 -9.65
C TYR A 36 9.72 2.22 -10.74
N ILE A 37 10.28 3.44 -10.74
CA ILE A 37 9.94 4.53 -11.67
C ILE A 37 11.13 4.88 -12.58
N GLY A 38 11.25 4.19 -13.70
CA GLY A 38 12.36 4.40 -14.65
C GLY A 38 13.73 3.99 -14.11
N ASP A 39 14.73 4.01 -14.98
CA ASP A 39 16.07 3.48 -14.67
C ASP A 39 16.85 4.32 -13.63
N ASP A 40 16.46 5.58 -13.44
CA ASP A 40 17.05 6.48 -12.43
C ASP A 40 16.55 6.19 -11.00
N ASP A 41 15.43 5.48 -10.85
CA ASP A 41 14.88 5.10 -9.54
C ASP A 41 15.48 3.78 -9.05
N LEU A 42 15.53 2.74 -9.91
CA LEU A 42 16.18 1.46 -9.60
C LEU A 42 17.12 1.03 -10.75
N SER A 43 18.43 1.14 -10.48
CA SER A 43 19.47 0.89 -11.49
C SER A 43 19.44 -0.55 -12.02
N LEU A 44 19.95 -0.73 -13.25
CA LEU A 44 20.11 -2.06 -13.85
C LEU A 44 20.99 -2.98 -12.99
N GLU A 45 22.06 -2.44 -12.40
CA GLU A 45 22.97 -3.18 -11.51
C GLU A 45 22.23 -3.74 -10.30
N ASN A 46 21.44 -2.90 -9.62
CA ASN A 46 20.66 -3.33 -8.46
C ASN A 46 19.56 -4.34 -8.85
N ARG A 47 18.91 -4.16 -10.00
CA ARG A 47 17.97 -5.17 -10.54
C ARG A 47 18.65 -6.51 -10.81
N HIS A 48 19.85 -6.50 -11.37
CA HIS A 48 20.63 -7.73 -11.58
C HIS A 48 20.93 -8.43 -10.25
N ILE A 49 21.36 -7.69 -9.22
CA ILE A 49 21.63 -8.27 -7.90
C ILE A 49 20.35 -8.88 -7.28
N LEU A 50 19.21 -8.20 -7.40
CA LEU A 50 17.94 -8.73 -6.89
C LEU A 50 17.44 -9.93 -7.72
N SER A 51 17.80 -10.02 -8.99
CA SER A 51 17.43 -11.14 -9.87
C SER A 51 18.12 -12.46 -9.53
N ASP A 52 19.18 -12.44 -8.71
CA ASP A 52 19.83 -13.65 -8.20
C ASP A 52 18.92 -14.42 -7.22
N PHE A 53 17.91 -13.75 -6.65
CA PHE A 53 16.88 -14.42 -5.84
C PHE A 53 15.80 -15.05 -6.73
N SER A 54 15.22 -16.16 -6.26
CA SER A 54 14.16 -16.85 -6.99
C SER A 54 12.83 -16.07 -7.00
N ASN A 55 12.11 -16.19 -8.12
CA ASN A 55 10.76 -15.63 -8.33
C ASN A 55 10.68 -14.10 -8.11
N ILE A 56 11.67 -13.35 -8.59
CA ILE A 56 11.64 -11.89 -8.62
C ILE A 56 11.23 -11.39 -10.00
N PHE A 57 10.29 -10.46 -10.04
CA PHE A 57 9.85 -9.74 -11.23
C PHE A 57 10.08 -8.25 -11.04
N PHE A 58 10.33 -7.53 -12.12
CA PHE A 58 10.55 -6.09 -12.12
C PHE A 58 9.55 -5.44 -13.05
N THR A 59 8.91 -4.36 -12.58
CA THR A 59 7.90 -3.62 -13.34
C THR A 59 8.16 -2.13 -13.23
N ASP A 60 8.49 -1.49 -14.36
CA ASP A 60 8.58 -0.04 -14.45
C ASP A 60 7.17 0.55 -14.54
N ILE A 61 6.70 1.12 -13.43
CA ILE A 61 5.35 1.64 -13.32
C ILE A 61 5.12 2.88 -14.17
N SER A 62 6.20 3.57 -14.57
CA SER A 62 6.11 4.80 -15.38
C SER A 62 5.47 4.54 -16.75
N THR A 63 5.44 3.27 -17.18
CA THR A 63 4.88 2.83 -18.47
C THR A 63 3.40 2.42 -18.40
N PHE A 64 2.81 2.31 -17.20
CA PHE A 64 1.45 1.79 -16.99
C PHE A 64 0.37 2.87 -16.95
N PHE A 65 0.71 4.05 -16.45
CA PHE A 65 -0.24 5.12 -16.16
C PHE A 65 0.21 6.44 -16.81
N ASP A 66 -0.75 7.28 -17.19
CA ASP A 66 -0.45 8.62 -17.69
C ASP A 66 0.13 9.47 -16.55
N ASN A 67 1.44 9.68 -16.59
CA ASN A 67 2.17 10.46 -15.60
C ASN A 67 1.83 11.95 -15.61
N ASN A 68 1.18 12.48 -16.65
CA ASN A 68 0.64 13.85 -16.62
C ASN A 68 -0.56 13.97 -15.66
N ILE A 69 -1.24 12.84 -15.39
CA ILE A 69 -2.39 12.77 -14.49
C ILE A 69 -1.92 12.27 -13.12
N VAL A 70 -1.27 11.10 -13.09
CA VAL A 70 -0.93 10.44 -11.84
C VAL A 70 0.37 10.99 -11.24
N ASN A 71 1.36 11.33 -12.07
CA ASN A 71 2.67 11.85 -11.66
C ASN A 71 3.32 11.03 -10.52
N LEU A 72 3.46 9.72 -10.69
CA LEU A 72 3.84 8.81 -9.60
C LEU A 72 5.16 9.23 -8.95
N SER A 73 5.17 9.30 -7.61
CA SER A 73 6.37 9.61 -6.81
C SER A 73 6.11 9.33 -5.32
N GLY A 74 7.17 8.99 -4.60
CA GLY A 74 7.12 8.72 -3.15
C GLY A 74 6.05 7.69 -2.80
N TRP A 75 5.30 7.94 -1.72
CA TRP A 75 4.29 7.00 -1.21
C TRP A 75 3.13 6.73 -2.17
N ALA A 76 2.84 7.65 -3.09
CA ALA A 76 1.71 7.52 -4.00
C ALA A 76 1.87 6.35 -4.98
N ILE A 77 3.05 5.76 -5.12
CA ILE A 77 3.28 4.58 -5.95
C ILE A 77 2.51 3.36 -5.47
N LYS A 78 2.33 3.21 -4.15
CA LYS A 78 1.87 1.96 -3.50
C LYS A 78 0.51 1.46 -4.02
N PRO A 79 -0.57 2.29 -4.05
CA PRO A 79 -1.86 1.81 -4.56
C PRO A 79 -1.82 1.47 -6.05
N PHE A 80 -1.05 2.21 -6.84
CA PHE A 80 -0.91 1.97 -8.28
C PHE A 80 -0.06 0.72 -8.56
N ALA A 81 0.93 0.41 -7.72
CA ALA A 81 1.69 -0.84 -7.80
C ALA A 81 0.79 -2.04 -7.49
N ILE A 82 -0.09 -1.93 -6.49
CA ILE A 82 -1.12 -2.96 -6.23
C ILE A 82 -1.99 -3.11 -7.48
N LEU A 83 -2.57 -2.02 -7.98
CA LEU A 83 -3.45 -2.04 -9.15
C LEU A 83 -2.78 -2.67 -10.38
N GLY A 84 -1.56 -2.23 -10.71
CA GLY A 84 -0.78 -2.67 -11.88
C GLY A 84 -0.10 -4.03 -11.73
N SER A 85 -0.05 -4.61 -10.53
CA SER A 85 0.59 -5.91 -10.29
C SER A 85 -0.06 -7.05 -11.07
N ARG A 86 0.74 -8.06 -11.44
CA ARG A 86 0.26 -9.29 -12.07
C ARG A 86 -0.55 -10.20 -11.12
N PHE A 87 -0.46 -9.98 -9.81
CA PHE A 87 -1.11 -10.86 -8.84
C PHE A 87 -2.54 -10.42 -8.54
N GLU A 88 -3.45 -11.38 -8.39
CA GLU A 88 -4.83 -11.11 -7.95
C GLU A 88 -4.93 -10.84 -6.44
N GLU A 89 -4.16 -11.59 -5.65
CA GLU A 89 -4.06 -11.48 -4.19
C GLU A 89 -2.64 -11.02 -3.85
N ILE A 90 -2.53 -9.90 -3.14
CA ILE A 90 -1.29 -9.15 -2.98
C ILE A 90 -1.02 -8.90 -1.50
N ILE A 91 0.24 -9.09 -1.11
CA ILE A 91 0.82 -8.47 0.10
C ILE A 91 1.72 -7.35 -0.39
N LEU A 92 1.27 -6.11 -0.29
CA LEU A 92 2.15 -4.95 -0.44
C LEU A 92 3.05 -4.90 0.80
N MET A 93 4.34 -4.67 0.60
CA MET A 93 5.28 -4.39 1.69
C MET A 93 6.29 -3.30 1.33
N ASP A 94 6.61 -2.46 2.30
CA ASP A 94 7.74 -1.54 2.19
C ASP A 94 9.07 -2.29 2.30
N ALA A 95 10.12 -1.69 1.75
CA ALA A 95 11.46 -2.28 1.76
C ALA A 95 12.06 -2.42 3.17
N ASP A 96 11.56 -1.63 4.14
CA ASP A 96 12.00 -1.61 5.54
C ASP A 96 11.07 -2.38 6.50
N VAL A 97 10.09 -3.11 5.98
CA VAL A 97 9.29 -4.05 6.79
C VAL A 97 10.01 -5.38 6.92
N ILE A 98 10.05 -5.94 8.13
CA ILE A 98 10.61 -7.26 8.40
C ILE A 98 9.50 -8.18 8.92
N PHE A 99 9.33 -9.33 8.26
CA PHE A 99 8.49 -10.41 8.77
C PHE A 99 9.30 -11.35 9.67
N VAL A 100 8.69 -11.81 10.76
CA VAL A 100 9.25 -12.83 11.66
C VAL A 100 8.66 -14.22 11.42
N ARG A 101 7.63 -14.32 10.58
CA ARG A 101 6.95 -15.53 10.13
C ARG A 101 6.72 -15.46 8.63
N ASN A 102 6.48 -16.60 7.99
CA ASN A 102 6.22 -16.62 6.56
C ASN A 102 4.94 -15.82 6.24
N PRO A 103 5.01 -14.74 5.42
CA PRO A 103 3.88 -13.84 5.19
C PRO A 103 2.73 -14.48 4.39
N ILE A 104 2.90 -15.69 3.86
CA ILE A 104 1.80 -16.42 3.21
C ILE A 104 0.60 -16.63 4.15
N GLU A 105 0.86 -16.71 5.46
CA GLU A 105 -0.16 -16.86 6.52
C GLU A 105 -1.14 -15.67 6.54
N LEU A 106 -0.75 -14.49 6.04
CA LEU A 106 -1.63 -13.32 6.00
C LEU A 106 -2.86 -13.53 5.10
N PHE A 107 -2.77 -14.43 4.12
CA PHE A 107 -3.91 -14.79 3.28
C PHE A 107 -4.92 -15.72 3.98
N ASP A 108 -4.56 -16.26 5.15
CA ASP A 108 -5.43 -17.14 5.94
C ASP A 108 -6.13 -16.37 7.07
N GLU A 109 -5.83 -15.07 7.24
CA GLU A 109 -6.45 -14.23 8.25
C GLU A 109 -7.97 -14.14 8.05
N PRO A 110 -8.80 -14.39 9.08
CA PRO A 110 -10.25 -14.38 8.93
C PRO A 110 -10.81 -13.05 8.42
N GLY A 111 -10.16 -11.93 8.76
CA GLY A 111 -10.49 -10.60 8.21
C GLY A 111 -10.34 -10.57 6.70
N TYR A 112 -9.15 -10.92 6.22
CA TYR A 112 -8.82 -11.01 4.80
C TYR A 112 -9.79 -11.91 4.03
N ILE A 113 -10.05 -13.13 4.52
CA ILE A 113 -10.97 -14.05 3.85
C ILE A 113 -12.36 -13.44 3.71
N ARG A 114 -12.86 -12.74 4.75
CA ARG A 114 -14.19 -12.13 4.73
C ARG A 114 -14.28 -10.93 3.79
N THR A 115 -13.36 -9.98 3.87
CA THR A 115 -13.48 -8.68 3.17
C THR A 115 -12.65 -8.59 1.90
N GLY A 116 -11.59 -9.39 1.79
CA GLY A 116 -10.56 -9.27 0.77
C GLY A 116 -9.44 -8.30 1.16
N THR A 117 -9.43 -7.83 2.41
CA THR A 117 -8.48 -6.84 2.92
C THR A 117 -7.94 -7.21 4.29
N LEU A 118 -6.67 -6.89 4.53
CA LEU A 118 -6.07 -6.87 5.86
C LEU A 118 -5.27 -5.58 6.00
N PHE A 119 -5.77 -4.68 6.84
CA PHE A 119 -5.17 -3.40 7.15
C PHE A 119 -4.69 -3.37 8.60
N TYR A 120 -3.59 -2.65 8.85
CA TYR A 120 -2.96 -2.56 10.16
C TYR A 120 -3.15 -1.18 10.76
N LYS A 121 -3.21 -1.13 12.09
CA LYS A 121 -3.28 0.12 12.84
C LYS A 121 -1.89 0.74 12.96
N ASP A 122 -1.76 2.05 12.69
CA ASP A 122 -0.56 2.80 13.05
C ASP A 122 -0.58 3.09 14.58
N ARG A 123 0.54 3.62 15.10
CA ARG A 123 0.68 4.08 16.48
C ARG A 123 -0.32 5.20 16.78
N THR A 124 -0.83 5.22 18.00
CA THR A 124 -1.69 6.31 18.45
C THR A 124 -0.86 7.57 18.68
N THR A 125 -1.10 8.59 17.86
CA THR A 125 -0.56 9.96 18.01
C THR A 125 -1.65 10.95 18.38
N GLU A 126 -1.26 12.17 18.76
CA GLU A 126 -2.19 13.25 19.08
C GLU A 126 -3.16 13.52 17.91
N PRO A 127 -4.48 13.63 18.18
CA PRO A 127 -5.46 13.91 17.15
C PRO A 127 -5.26 15.27 16.47
N ASN A 128 -5.52 15.33 15.17
CA ASN A 128 -5.55 16.60 14.43
C ASN A 128 -7.01 17.04 14.16
N ILE A 129 -7.46 18.06 14.88
CA ILE A 129 -8.85 18.55 14.78
C ILE A 129 -9.21 19.08 13.38
N TYR A 130 -8.25 19.65 12.64
CA TYR A 130 -8.49 20.16 11.30
C TYR A 130 -8.70 19.03 10.30
N SER A 131 -7.90 17.97 10.41
CA SER A 131 -8.04 16.76 9.59
C SER A 131 -9.34 16.01 9.90
N LEU A 132 -9.69 15.89 11.18
CA LEU A 132 -10.96 15.30 11.61
C LEU A 132 -12.17 16.10 11.09
N LYS A 133 -12.17 17.42 11.25
CA LYS A 133 -13.23 18.29 10.76
C LYS A 133 -13.34 18.22 9.24
N TRP A 134 -12.21 18.15 8.53
CA TRP A 134 -12.18 17.96 7.10
C TRP A 134 -12.85 16.64 6.70
N LEU A 135 -12.44 15.51 7.29
CA LEU A 135 -13.00 14.19 7.01
C LEU A 135 -14.53 14.18 7.21
N LYS A 136 -14.99 14.59 8.41
CA LYS A 136 -16.42 14.63 8.75
C LYS A 136 -17.22 15.63 7.91
N GLY A 137 -16.56 16.58 7.25
CA GLY A 137 -17.21 17.56 6.39
C GLY A 137 -17.72 17.00 5.07
N TRP A 138 -17.21 15.86 4.62
CA TRP A 138 -17.62 15.25 3.35
C TRP A 138 -17.97 13.76 3.45
N MET A 139 -17.44 13.03 4.44
CA MET A 139 -17.75 11.64 4.69
C MET A 139 -19.07 11.53 5.47
N ASN A 140 -20.18 11.67 4.73
CA ASN A 140 -21.53 11.54 5.27
C ASN A 140 -21.93 10.06 5.30
N ASP A 141 -22.52 9.61 6.42
CA ASP A 141 -22.98 8.22 6.61
C ASP A 141 -21.85 7.20 6.37
N PRO A 142 -20.73 7.25 7.12
CA PRO A 142 -19.60 6.32 6.95
C PRO A 142 -20.01 4.86 7.18
N LEU A 143 -19.22 3.92 6.65
CA LEU A 143 -19.41 2.49 6.92
C LEU A 143 -19.23 2.17 8.42
N PRO A 144 -19.88 1.11 8.95
CA PRO A 144 -19.74 0.73 10.36
C PRO A 144 -18.31 0.45 10.81
N GLU A 145 -17.43 0.03 9.91
CA GLU A 145 -15.99 -0.13 10.14
C GLU A 145 -15.31 1.23 10.35
N THR A 146 -15.63 2.20 9.51
CA THR A 146 -15.12 3.58 9.56
C THR A 146 -15.57 4.30 10.82
N GLU A 147 -16.83 4.12 11.25
CA GLU A 147 -17.35 4.69 12.51
C GLU A 147 -16.57 4.23 13.74
N LYS A 148 -15.94 3.06 13.68
CA LYS A 148 -15.15 2.48 14.77
C LYS A 148 -13.67 2.87 14.75
N LEU A 149 -13.22 3.59 13.73
CA LEU A 149 -11.82 4.01 13.61
C LEU A 149 -11.48 5.05 14.68
N ARG A 150 -10.25 5.00 15.19
CA ARG A 150 -9.75 5.96 16.19
C ARG A 150 -9.67 7.36 15.58
N PHE A 151 -9.28 7.48 14.31
CA PHE A 151 -9.29 8.75 13.58
C PHE A 151 -10.69 9.35 13.55
N TRP A 152 -11.73 8.57 13.18
CA TRP A 152 -13.11 9.04 13.13
C TRP A 152 -13.62 9.53 14.51
N ASN A 153 -13.21 8.83 15.56
CA ASN A 153 -13.57 9.15 16.95
C ASN A 153 -12.68 10.24 17.57
N GLY A 154 -11.72 10.79 16.82
CA GLY A 154 -10.85 11.86 17.30
C GLY A 154 -9.84 11.41 18.35
N GLU A 155 -9.48 10.13 18.33
CA GLU A 155 -8.52 9.51 19.24
C GLU A 155 -7.10 9.48 18.67
N THR A 156 -6.94 9.65 17.34
CA THR A 156 -5.62 9.73 16.72
C THR A 156 -5.59 10.49 15.39
N TYR A 157 -4.40 10.94 14.98
CA TYR A 157 -4.14 11.47 13.64
C TYR A 157 -3.70 10.38 12.63
N HIS A 158 -3.20 9.23 13.10
CA HIS A 158 -2.78 8.12 12.24
C HIS A 158 -3.62 6.87 12.53
N GLU A 159 -4.54 6.53 11.62
CA GLU A 159 -5.34 5.31 11.81
C GLU A 159 -4.57 4.09 11.33
N MET A 160 -4.11 4.15 10.08
CA MET A 160 -3.65 3.00 9.33
C MET A 160 -2.15 3.06 9.02
N GLU A 161 -1.50 1.91 9.07
CA GLU A 161 -0.14 1.72 8.55
C GLU A 161 -0.21 1.13 7.13
N SER A 162 0.55 1.70 6.19
CA SER A 162 0.65 1.23 4.79
C SER A 162 1.99 0.57 4.45
N GLY A 163 2.85 0.34 5.44
CA GLY A 163 4.06 -0.48 5.29
C GLY A 163 3.74 -1.94 4.97
N THR A 164 2.56 -2.44 5.34
CA THR A 164 2.03 -3.72 4.85
C THR A 164 0.54 -3.62 4.61
N VAL A 165 0.09 -4.04 3.43
CA VAL A 165 -1.33 -4.02 3.03
C VAL A 165 -1.63 -5.31 2.29
N VAL A 166 -2.66 -6.05 2.71
CA VAL A 166 -3.08 -7.28 2.00
C VAL A 166 -4.39 -7.02 1.29
N ILE A 167 -4.44 -7.27 -0.02
CA ILE A 167 -5.59 -6.96 -0.88
C ILE A 167 -5.87 -8.09 -1.86
N HIS A 168 -7.15 -8.43 -2.01
CA HIS A 168 -7.69 -9.28 -3.08
C HIS A 168 -8.32 -8.39 -4.16
N LYS A 169 -7.58 -8.08 -5.22
CA LYS A 169 -7.94 -7.01 -6.17
C LYS A 169 -9.32 -7.14 -6.78
N THR A 170 -9.64 -8.33 -7.29
CA THR A 170 -10.93 -8.59 -7.97
C THR A 170 -12.11 -8.48 -7.02
N LYS A 171 -11.94 -8.82 -5.74
CA LYS A 171 -12.97 -8.71 -4.70
C LYS A 171 -13.18 -7.28 -4.21
N THR A 172 -12.14 -6.44 -4.30
CA THR A 172 -12.11 -5.11 -3.66
C THR A 172 -11.81 -3.98 -4.63
N ILE A 173 -12.03 -4.20 -5.94
CA ILE A 173 -11.54 -3.30 -7.00
C ILE A 173 -12.07 -1.87 -6.86
N LEU A 174 -13.32 -1.69 -6.39
CA LEU A 174 -13.91 -0.37 -6.22
C LEU A 174 -13.21 0.45 -5.13
N GLY A 175 -12.89 -0.20 -4.01
CA GLY A 175 -12.11 0.42 -2.93
C GLY A 175 -10.71 0.78 -3.42
N LEU A 176 -10.03 -0.15 -4.10
CA LEU A 176 -8.69 0.07 -4.63
C LEU A 176 -8.64 1.22 -5.66
N LEU A 177 -9.62 1.31 -6.56
CA LEU A 177 -9.69 2.41 -7.54
C LEU A 177 -9.90 3.77 -6.87
N ASN A 178 -10.71 3.83 -5.80
CA ASN A 178 -10.87 5.06 -5.02
C ASN A 178 -9.60 5.40 -4.23
N THR A 179 -8.89 4.41 -3.68
CA THR A 179 -7.55 4.63 -3.10
C THR A 179 -6.59 5.20 -4.13
N CYS A 180 -6.53 4.63 -5.34
CA CYS A 180 -5.74 5.20 -6.44
C CYS A 180 -6.17 6.64 -6.76
N LYS A 181 -7.48 6.93 -6.79
CA LYS A 181 -7.98 8.29 -7.05
C LYS A 181 -7.52 9.30 -6.00
N LEU A 182 -7.55 8.94 -4.73
CA LEU A 182 -7.05 9.79 -3.64
C LEU A 182 -5.53 10.03 -3.74
N ASN A 183 -4.81 9.14 -4.40
CA ASN A 183 -3.37 9.22 -4.65
C ASN A 183 -3.01 9.78 -6.04
N GLU A 184 -3.97 10.23 -6.85
CA GLU A 184 -3.70 10.97 -8.09
C GLU A 184 -3.15 12.38 -7.78
N TYR A 185 -2.29 12.94 -8.65
CA TYR A 185 -1.47 14.12 -8.33
C TYR A 185 -2.26 15.29 -7.80
N ASN A 186 -3.33 15.68 -8.50
CA ASN A 186 -4.08 16.87 -8.13
C ASN A 186 -4.78 16.68 -6.78
N TYR A 187 -5.34 15.50 -6.54
CA TYR A 187 -6.05 15.20 -5.30
C TYR A 187 -5.08 15.05 -4.12
N ARG A 188 -4.01 14.26 -4.27
CA ARG A 188 -3.06 14.05 -3.18
C ARG A 188 -2.36 15.34 -2.78
N HIS A 189 -1.87 16.11 -3.76
CA HIS A 189 -1.04 17.28 -3.50
C HIS A 189 -1.85 18.48 -3.00
N HIS A 190 -3.03 18.71 -3.58
CA HIS A 190 -3.82 19.91 -3.24
C HIS A 190 -4.84 19.68 -2.14
N VAL A 191 -5.24 18.43 -1.85
CA VAL A 191 -6.32 18.11 -0.91
C VAL A 191 -5.87 17.11 0.16
N VAL A 192 -5.58 15.86 -0.23
CA VAL A 192 -5.51 14.73 0.72
C VAL A 192 -4.27 14.82 1.61
N TYR A 193 -3.06 14.97 1.05
CA TYR A 193 -1.82 15.00 1.84
C TYR A 193 -1.63 16.29 2.65
N LYS A 194 -2.49 17.30 2.43
CA LYS A 194 -2.58 18.47 3.33
C LYS A 194 -3.34 18.16 4.62
N ARG A 195 -4.02 17.02 4.67
CA ARG A 195 -4.93 16.62 5.74
C ARG A 195 -4.54 15.30 6.38
N VAL A 196 -3.81 14.44 5.68
CA VAL A 196 -3.30 13.17 6.22
C VAL A 196 -1.83 13.00 5.83
N HIS A 197 -1.13 12.06 6.48
CA HIS A 197 0.28 11.81 6.21
C HIS A 197 0.47 10.73 5.16
N GLY A 198 0.69 11.18 3.92
CA GLY A 198 0.93 10.29 2.79
C GLY A 198 -0.28 9.43 2.42
N ASP A 199 0.00 8.25 1.89
CA ASP A 199 -0.98 7.31 1.33
C ASP A 199 -1.75 6.53 2.41
N LYS A 200 -1.22 6.46 3.63
CA LYS A 200 -1.70 5.61 4.73
C LYS A 200 -3.22 5.60 4.90
N GLU A 201 -3.80 6.78 5.10
CA GLU A 201 -5.24 6.91 5.36
C GLU A 201 -6.10 6.71 4.11
N THR A 202 -5.49 6.82 2.91
CA THR A 202 -6.23 6.74 1.64
C THR A 202 -6.79 5.35 1.34
N PHE A 203 -6.25 4.30 1.97
CA PHE A 203 -6.73 2.94 1.83
C PHE A 203 -8.15 2.82 2.41
N TRP A 204 -8.32 3.00 3.72
CA TRP A 204 -9.66 2.90 4.32
C TRP A 204 -10.60 4.00 3.82
N MET A 205 -10.10 5.22 3.56
CA MET A 205 -10.93 6.30 2.98
C MET A 205 -11.47 5.91 1.60
N GLY A 206 -10.62 5.36 0.74
CA GLY A 206 -11.02 4.95 -0.61
C GLY A 206 -12.06 3.82 -0.58
N PHE A 207 -11.89 2.88 0.34
CA PHE A 207 -12.85 1.79 0.53
C PHE A 207 -14.19 2.29 1.07
N ASP A 208 -14.20 3.18 2.05
CA ASP A 208 -15.43 3.80 2.57
C ASP A 208 -16.18 4.59 1.48
N MET A 209 -15.46 5.43 0.73
CA MET A 209 -16.02 6.20 -0.39
C MET A 209 -16.64 5.31 -1.47
N ALA A 210 -16.07 4.12 -1.67
CA ALA A 210 -16.57 3.13 -2.62
C ALA A 210 -17.75 2.30 -2.08
N ARG A 211 -18.15 2.48 -0.81
CA ARG A 211 -19.07 1.60 -0.09
C ARG A 211 -18.60 0.14 -0.08
N GLN A 212 -17.29 -0.07 -0.12
CA GLN A 212 -16.63 -1.36 -0.10
C GLN A 212 -16.21 -1.67 1.33
N HIS A 213 -16.85 -2.66 1.96
CA HIS A 213 -16.44 -3.14 3.28
C HIS A 213 -14.99 -3.66 3.26
N TYR A 214 -14.25 -3.40 4.33
CA TYR A 214 -12.81 -3.67 4.46
C TYR A 214 -12.42 -4.26 5.82
#